data_AF-A0A9X0QDT3-F1
#
_entry.id   AF-A0A9X0QDT3-F1
#
_cell.length_a   1.000
_cell.length_b   1.000
_cell.length_c   1.000
_cell.angle_alpha   90.00
_cell.angle_beta   90.00
_cell.angle_gamma   90.00
#
_symmetry.space_group_name_H-M   'P 1'
#
loop_
_entity.id
_entity.type
_entity.pdbx_description
1 polymer ?
#
loop_
_entity_poly.entity_id
_entity_poly.type
_entity_poly.pdbx_seq_one_letter_code
_entity_poly.pdbx_strand_id
1 'polypeptide(L)'
;MNLDTRLTISRFLTLAKPGQARLVAEEVRGKIAKGYVIVDNPSLMAERFANWPNTPSGVLKFTQKFGPLLSTSIVKGEFVIELKKWYGWHRLFRDTWNMTTPAKLPTLESMGISDIGELGRSVRLGEQSFLTFNSGSAELLVKDMWTLLDVCLATIPMERLRICKAPECQNPYFVAHHMKQTLCNAVVCKRWNINRLKLEYWDREKDTILSERQRKRKEEKNVPKKAR
;
A
#
# COMPACT_ATOMS: atom_id res chain seq x y z
N MET A 1 12.70 -2.50 -35.49
CA MET A 1 11.78 -3.15 -34.52
C MET A 1 12.41 -2.98 -33.15
N ASN A 2 11.91 -2.06 -32.32
CA ASN A 2 12.40 -1.91 -30.95
C ASN A 2 11.74 -3.01 -30.11
N LEU A 3 12.49 -4.06 -29.83
CA LEU A 3 12.13 -5.04 -28.82
C LEU A 3 12.40 -4.40 -27.45
N ASP A 4 11.45 -3.60 -26.96
CA ASP A 4 11.45 -3.14 -25.56
C ASP A 4 11.11 -4.35 -24.68
N THR A 5 12.09 -5.23 -24.52
CA THR A 5 11.98 -6.48 -23.77
C THR A 5 12.17 -6.17 -22.30
N ARG A 6 11.15 -5.56 -21.68
CA ARG A 6 11.16 -5.33 -20.23
C ARG A 6 11.02 -6.65 -19.51
N LEU A 7 12.04 -7.01 -18.74
CA LEU A 7 11.99 -8.15 -17.85
C LEU A 7 10.82 -7.96 -16.88
N THR A 8 9.82 -8.83 -16.97
CA THR A 8 8.70 -8.87 -16.03
C THR A 8 8.89 -10.05 -15.09
N ILE A 9 9.10 -9.76 -13.81
CA ILE A 9 9.14 -10.80 -12.77
C ILE A 9 7.69 -11.20 -12.49
N SER A 10 7.38 -12.45 -12.80
CA SER A 10 6.02 -13.00 -12.70
C SER A 10 5.70 -13.53 -11.31
N ARG A 11 6.71 -13.98 -10.56
CA ARG A 11 6.58 -14.53 -9.22
C ARG A 11 7.74 -14.14 -8.34
N PHE A 12 7.42 -13.92 -7.08
CA PHE A 12 8.40 -13.68 -6.04
C PHE A 12 8.30 -14.77 -4.99
N LEU A 13 9.45 -15.34 -4.63
CA LEU A 13 9.54 -16.46 -3.70
C LEU A 13 10.42 -16.08 -2.52
N THR A 14 10.08 -16.55 -1.32
CA THR A 14 10.99 -16.53 -0.17
C THR A 14 11.12 -17.90 0.49
N LEU A 15 12.33 -18.21 0.95
CA LEU A 15 12.69 -19.44 1.68
C LEU A 15 12.08 -19.51 3.09
N ALA A 16 11.49 -18.43 3.58
CA ALA A 16 10.99 -18.31 4.94
C ALA A 16 9.59 -18.92 5.13
N LYS A 17 9.27 -20.07 4.52
CA LYS A 17 7.92 -20.67 4.64
C LYS A 17 7.61 -21.00 6.11
N PRO A 18 6.54 -20.44 6.69
CA PRO A 18 6.22 -20.71 8.09
C PRO A 18 5.75 -22.17 8.26
N GLY A 19 6.26 -22.84 9.30
CA GLY A 19 5.76 -24.13 9.75
C GLY A 19 4.79 -23.97 10.92
N GLN A 20 5.31 -23.57 12.07
CA GLN A 20 4.51 -23.26 13.26
C GLN A 20 5.05 -22.00 13.90
N ALA A 21 4.18 -21.16 14.45
CA ALA A 21 4.57 -19.97 15.21
C ALA A 21 3.61 -19.74 16.36
N ARG A 22 4.14 -19.27 17.49
CA ARG A 22 3.40 -18.92 18.69
C ARG A 22 3.96 -17.65 19.33
N LEU A 23 3.09 -16.91 20.01
CA LEU A 23 3.47 -15.77 20.82
C LEU A 23 3.86 -16.26 22.22
N VAL A 24 5.05 -15.87 22.69
CA VAL A 24 5.56 -16.16 24.02
C VAL A 24 6.06 -14.85 24.61
N ALA A 25 5.29 -14.27 25.51
CA ALA A 25 5.51 -12.90 26.02
C ALA A 25 5.69 -11.90 24.86
N GLU A 26 6.84 -11.22 24.79
CA GLU A 26 7.16 -10.18 23.79
C GLU A 26 7.87 -10.72 22.54
N GLU A 27 7.74 -12.02 22.27
CA GLU A 27 8.41 -12.68 21.15
C GLU A 27 7.47 -13.63 20.39
N VAL A 28 7.64 -13.66 19.07
CA VAL A 28 7.08 -14.72 18.23
C VAL A 28 8.16 -15.76 17.97
N ARG A 29 7.91 -16.99 18.41
CA ARG A 29 8.82 -18.13 18.26
C ARG A 29 8.21 -19.17 17.35
N GLY A 30 9.01 -19.80 16.50
CA GLY A 30 8.48 -20.76 15.55
C GLY A 30 9.52 -21.59 14.81
N LYS A 31 9.05 -22.32 13.81
CA LYS A 31 9.86 -23.14 12.91
C LYS A 31 9.55 -22.83 11.46
N ILE A 32 10.57 -22.86 10.62
CA ILE A 32 10.45 -22.77 9.17
C ILE A 32 10.17 -24.16 8.62
N ALA A 33 9.14 -24.27 7.79
CA ALA A 33 8.82 -25.48 7.06
C ALA A 33 9.59 -25.54 5.74
N LYS A 34 9.71 -26.76 5.17
CA LYS A 34 10.26 -26.92 3.81
C LYS A 34 9.32 -26.29 2.77
N GLY A 35 9.90 -25.53 1.85
CA GLY A 35 9.23 -24.93 0.70
C GLY A 35 9.35 -23.41 0.66
N TYR A 36 8.51 -22.78 -0.16
CA TYR A 36 8.54 -21.34 -0.42
C TYR A 36 7.23 -20.67 -0.03
N VAL A 37 7.30 -19.39 0.29
CA VAL A 37 6.13 -18.49 0.22
C VAL A 37 6.14 -17.85 -1.15
N ILE A 38 5.00 -17.93 -1.85
CA ILE A 38 4.82 -17.36 -3.19
C ILE A 38 4.01 -16.07 -3.05
N VAL A 39 4.51 -15.01 -3.67
CA VAL A 39 3.83 -13.72 -3.80
C VAL A 39 3.65 -13.42 -5.30
N ASP A 40 2.41 -13.51 -5.76
CA ASP A 40 2.05 -13.28 -7.17
C ASP A 40 1.72 -11.81 -7.47
N ASN A 41 1.44 -11.01 -6.44
CA ASN A 41 1.10 -9.60 -6.59
C ASN A 41 1.96 -8.76 -5.62
N PRO A 42 3.09 -8.21 -6.08
CA PRO A 42 4.00 -7.44 -5.23
C PRO A 42 3.34 -6.18 -4.67
N SER A 43 2.55 -5.48 -5.49
CA SER A 43 1.83 -4.27 -5.06
C SER A 43 0.87 -4.57 -3.91
N LEU A 44 0.05 -5.62 -4.04
CA LEU A 44 -0.88 -6.03 -2.99
C LEU A 44 -0.15 -6.51 -1.74
N MET A 45 1.00 -7.18 -1.88
CA MET A 45 1.80 -7.60 -0.72
C MET A 45 2.36 -6.40 0.05
N ALA A 46 2.90 -5.41 -0.67
CA ALA A 46 3.40 -4.17 -0.09
C ALA A 46 2.28 -3.38 0.62
N GLU A 47 1.11 -3.22 -0.03
CA GLU A 47 -0.07 -2.60 0.60
C GLU A 47 -0.50 -3.35 1.86
N ARG A 48 -0.59 -4.68 1.76
CA ARG A 48 -1.03 -5.53 2.86
C ARG A 48 -0.09 -5.41 4.05
N PHE A 49 1.22 -5.39 3.83
CA PHE A 49 2.19 -5.22 4.91
C PHE A 49 2.12 -3.81 5.50
N ALA A 50 2.08 -2.76 4.67
CA ALA A 50 1.96 -1.38 5.14
C ALA A 50 0.74 -1.19 6.05
N ASN A 51 -0.38 -1.83 5.73
CA ASN A 51 -1.62 -1.73 6.52
C ASN A 51 -1.77 -2.84 7.59
N TRP A 52 -0.78 -3.72 7.74
CA TRP A 52 -0.93 -4.84 8.67
C TRP A 52 -1.08 -4.36 10.12
N PRO A 53 -1.94 -5.00 10.96
CA PRO A 53 -2.12 -4.57 12.33
C PRO A 53 -0.82 -4.63 13.14
N ASN A 54 -0.48 -3.52 13.80
CA ASN A 54 0.73 -3.37 14.60
C ASN A 54 0.50 -3.81 16.06
N THR A 55 0.02 -5.04 16.25
CA THR A 55 -0.31 -5.63 17.56
C THR A 55 0.37 -6.99 17.70
N PRO A 56 0.61 -7.52 18.91
CA PRO A 56 1.24 -8.83 19.09
C PRO A 56 0.55 -9.96 18.30
N SER A 57 -0.79 -9.96 18.28
CA SER A 57 -1.59 -10.92 17.52
C SER A 57 -1.50 -10.67 16.00
N GLY A 58 -1.39 -9.41 15.56
CA GLY A 58 -1.11 -9.04 14.18
C GLY A 58 0.24 -9.57 13.70
N VAL A 59 1.29 -9.39 14.50
CA VAL A 59 2.63 -9.91 14.21
C VAL A 59 2.61 -11.44 14.10
N LEU A 60 2.00 -12.12 15.07
CA LEU A 60 1.85 -13.58 15.02
C LEU A 60 1.13 -14.04 13.75
N LYS A 61 -0.01 -13.42 13.40
CA LYS A 61 -0.78 -13.75 12.19
C LYS A 61 0.02 -13.49 10.91
N PHE A 62 0.81 -12.42 10.87
CA PHE A 62 1.73 -12.17 9.76
C PHE A 62 2.72 -13.31 9.63
N THR A 63 3.43 -13.62 10.73
CA THR A 63 4.47 -14.63 10.76
C THR A 63 3.96 -16.03 10.44
N GLN A 64 2.76 -16.40 10.91
CA GLN A 64 2.14 -17.68 10.56
C GLN A 64 1.79 -17.78 9.07
N LYS A 65 1.47 -16.66 8.43
CA LYS A 65 1.07 -16.64 7.02
C LYS A 65 2.26 -16.54 6.07
N PHE A 66 3.26 -15.76 6.44
CA PHE A 66 4.32 -15.29 5.54
C PHE A 66 5.73 -15.62 6.00
N GLY A 67 5.89 -16.12 7.23
CA GLY A 67 7.20 -16.35 7.83
C GLY A 67 7.75 -15.15 8.59
N PRO A 68 8.92 -15.31 9.23
CA PRO A 68 9.64 -14.21 9.85
C PRO A 68 10.07 -13.17 8.81
N LEU A 69 10.13 -11.90 9.21
CA LEU A 69 10.63 -10.83 8.33
C LEU A 69 12.11 -11.07 7.95
N LEU A 70 12.93 -11.43 8.93
CA LEU A 70 14.35 -11.69 8.73
C LEU A 70 14.69 -13.12 9.16
N SER A 71 15.61 -13.73 8.41
CA SER A 71 16.09 -15.11 8.61
C SER A 71 17.32 -15.19 9.53
N THR A 72 17.61 -14.16 10.32
CA THR A 72 18.91 -13.95 10.99
C THR A 72 19.22 -14.90 12.15
N SER A 73 18.32 -15.79 12.54
CA SER A 73 18.55 -16.74 13.64
C SER A 73 17.97 -18.13 13.37
N ILE A 74 18.10 -18.62 12.13
CA ILE A 74 17.67 -19.98 11.79
C ILE A 74 18.72 -20.98 12.28
N VAL A 75 18.64 -21.35 13.56
CA VAL A 75 19.39 -22.49 14.10
C VAL A 75 18.48 -23.71 14.02
N LYS A 76 18.87 -24.73 13.23
CA LYS A 76 18.08 -25.96 13.03
C LYS A 76 16.63 -25.72 12.54
N GLY A 77 16.38 -24.63 11.81
CA GLY A 77 15.05 -24.31 11.31
C GLY A 77 14.15 -23.56 12.29
N GLU A 78 14.62 -23.22 13.48
CA GLU A 78 13.85 -22.44 14.47
C GLU A 78 14.07 -20.94 14.30
N PHE A 79 13.10 -20.10 14.67
CA PHE A 79 13.25 -18.65 14.64
C PHE A 79 12.64 -18.00 15.88
N VAL A 80 13.17 -16.82 16.21
CA VAL A 80 12.67 -15.93 17.27
C VAL A 80 12.60 -14.52 16.71
N ILE A 81 11.46 -13.85 16.93
CA ILE A 81 11.22 -12.47 16.52
C ILE A 81 10.81 -11.68 17.76
N GLU A 82 11.63 -10.72 18.16
CA GLU A 82 11.24 -9.73 19.16
C GLU A 82 10.20 -8.78 18.57
N LEU A 83 9.08 -8.57 19.28
CA LEU A 83 8.02 -7.67 18.80
C LEU A 83 8.53 -6.25 18.56
N LYS A 84 9.38 -5.73 19.46
CA LYS A 84 10.01 -4.41 19.32
C LYS A 84 10.78 -4.26 18.00
N LYS A 85 11.54 -5.28 17.59
CA LYS A 85 12.26 -5.28 16.31
C LYS A 85 11.28 -5.28 15.15
N TRP A 86 10.26 -6.13 15.19
CA TRP A 86 9.22 -6.17 14.15
C TRP A 86 8.54 -4.80 13.98
N TYR A 87 8.19 -4.13 15.08
CA TYR A 87 7.62 -2.78 15.06
C TYR A 87 8.55 -1.76 14.43
N GLY A 88 9.85 -1.84 14.70
CA GLY A 88 10.88 -1.03 14.04
C GLY A 88 10.89 -1.22 12.52
N TRP A 89 10.88 -2.47 12.06
CA TRP A 89 10.84 -2.79 10.62
C TRP A 89 9.54 -2.33 9.95
N HIS A 90 8.40 -2.54 10.59
CA HIS A 90 7.11 -2.10 10.07
C HIS A 90 7.01 -0.58 9.95
N ARG A 91 7.52 0.13 10.96
CA ARG A 91 7.65 1.59 10.92
C ARG A 91 8.58 2.02 9.78
N LEU A 92 9.76 1.43 9.67
CA LEU A 92 10.71 1.75 8.61
C LEU A 92 10.07 1.59 7.22
N PHE A 93 9.34 0.51 6.99
CA PHE A 93 8.64 0.28 5.72
C PHE A 93 7.61 1.37 5.42
N ARG A 94 6.81 1.77 6.42
CA ARG A 94 5.84 2.87 6.30
C ARG A 94 6.51 4.22 6.06
N ASP A 95 7.64 4.46 6.69
CA ASP A 95 8.43 5.68 6.51
C ASP A 95 8.99 5.75 5.08
N THR A 96 9.52 4.65 4.55
CA THR A 96 9.93 4.53 3.13
C THR A 96 8.75 4.77 2.18
N TRP A 97 7.58 4.20 2.46
CA TRP A 97 6.37 4.49 1.69
C TRP A 97 6.01 5.98 1.72
N ASN A 98 6.02 6.58 2.91
CA ASN A 98 5.69 8.00 3.10
C ASN A 98 6.66 8.91 2.34
N MET A 99 7.96 8.65 2.44
CA MET A 99 9.02 9.43 1.76
C MET A 99 8.91 9.36 0.25
N THR A 100 8.34 8.28 -0.26
CA THR A 100 8.22 8.05 -1.70
C THR A 100 6.88 8.49 -2.29
N THR A 101 5.96 8.99 -1.48
CA THR A 101 4.66 9.48 -1.98
C THR A 101 4.80 10.85 -2.66
N PRO A 102 4.07 11.10 -3.77
CA PRO A 102 4.21 12.34 -4.54
C PRO A 102 3.98 13.65 -3.78
N ALA A 103 3.15 13.63 -2.74
CA ALA A 103 2.89 14.81 -1.92
C ALA A 103 4.14 15.35 -1.19
N LYS A 104 5.20 14.53 -1.05
CA LYS A 104 6.47 14.93 -0.46
C LYS A 104 7.60 15.14 -1.47
N LEU A 105 7.32 14.99 -2.77
CA LEU A 105 8.29 15.23 -3.86
C LEU A 105 8.63 16.71 -4.12
N PRO A 106 7.83 17.75 -3.76
CA PRO A 106 8.25 19.15 -3.97
C PRO A 106 9.58 19.49 -3.30
N THR A 107 9.97 18.74 -2.26
CA THR A 107 11.29 18.86 -1.62
C THR A 107 12.43 18.37 -2.53
N LEU A 108 12.19 17.42 -3.44
CA LEU A 108 13.20 16.89 -4.37
C LEU A 108 13.36 17.75 -5.62
N GLU A 109 12.29 18.38 -6.11
CA GLU A 109 12.40 19.40 -7.16
C GLU A 109 13.23 20.59 -6.66
N SER A 110 13.07 21.00 -5.40
CA SER A 110 13.92 22.02 -4.78
C SER A 110 15.39 21.60 -4.60
N MET A 111 15.70 20.31 -4.77
CA MET A 111 17.07 19.76 -4.79
C MET A 111 17.60 19.57 -6.23
N GLY A 112 16.89 20.07 -7.25
CA GLY A 112 17.34 20.04 -8.64
C GLY A 112 17.11 18.70 -9.36
N ILE A 113 16.25 17.82 -8.82
CA ILE A 113 15.92 16.54 -9.44
C ILE A 113 14.66 16.73 -10.29
N SER A 114 14.84 16.82 -11.61
CA SER A 114 13.77 17.15 -12.56
C SER A 114 12.94 15.96 -13.05
N ASP A 115 13.46 14.73 -12.96
CA ASP A 115 12.73 13.51 -13.30
C ASP A 115 12.83 12.47 -12.18
N ILE A 116 11.71 12.25 -11.50
CA ILE A 116 11.56 11.26 -10.44
C ILE A 116 11.69 9.83 -10.99
N GLY A 117 11.43 9.61 -12.29
CA GLY A 117 11.65 8.34 -12.97
C GLY A 117 13.12 7.92 -13.02
N GLU A 118 14.05 8.88 -12.95
CA GLU A 118 15.49 8.64 -12.95
C GLU A 118 16.05 8.31 -11.56
N LEU A 119 15.31 8.64 -10.49
CA LEU A 119 15.57 8.16 -9.14
C LEU A 119 15.19 6.69 -9.03
N GLY A 120 15.85 5.84 -9.81
CA GLY A 120 15.72 4.41 -9.71
C GLY A 120 15.91 3.97 -8.26
N ARG A 121 15.01 3.14 -7.76
CA ARG A 121 15.20 2.50 -6.45
C ARG A 121 16.10 1.29 -6.66
N SER A 122 17.27 1.31 -6.05
CA SER A 122 18.12 0.13 -5.97
C SER A 122 17.73 -0.68 -4.74
N VAL A 123 17.41 -1.96 -4.94
CA VAL A 123 17.24 -2.91 -3.84
C VAL A 123 18.45 -3.82 -3.86
N ARG A 124 19.14 -3.90 -2.73
CA ARG A 124 20.26 -4.82 -2.57
C ARG A 124 19.72 -6.21 -2.29
N LEU A 125 19.83 -7.10 -3.28
CA LEU A 125 19.56 -8.51 -3.07
C LEU A 125 20.67 -9.10 -2.19
N GLY A 126 20.28 -9.72 -1.08
CA GLY A 126 21.23 -10.39 -0.20
C GLY A 126 21.82 -11.65 -0.83
N GLU A 127 22.88 -12.18 -0.21
CA GLU A 127 23.41 -13.51 -0.52
C GLU A 127 22.26 -14.54 -0.53
N GLN A 128 22.28 -15.48 -1.47
CA GLN A 128 21.23 -16.50 -1.68
C GLN A 128 19.92 -15.99 -2.31
N SER A 129 19.96 -14.84 -2.99
CA SER A 129 18.88 -14.43 -3.88
C SER A 129 19.20 -14.83 -5.32
N PHE A 130 18.21 -15.33 -6.05
CA PHE A 130 18.38 -15.84 -7.41
C PHE A 130 17.25 -15.35 -8.31
N LEU A 131 17.60 -14.97 -9.53
CA LEU A 131 16.64 -14.76 -10.60
C LEU A 131 16.66 -16.00 -11.49
N THR A 132 15.53 -16.69 -11.57
CA THR A 132 15.36 -17.91 -12.36
C THR A 132 14.48 -17.61 -13.57
N PHE A 133 14.88 -18.13 -14.73
CA PHE A 133 14.13 -18.01 -15.98
C PHE A 133 13.56 -19.37 -16.33
N ASN A 134 12.24 -19.47 -16.32
CA ASN A 134 11.48 -20.61 -16.82
C ASN A 134 10.85 -20.22 -18.16
N SER A 135 10.45 -21.19 -19.00
CA SER A 135 9.92 -20.96 -20.36
C SER A 135 8.84 -19.88 -20.42
N GLY A 136 9.23 -18.62 -20.66
CA GLY A 136 8.34 -17.46 -20.72
C GLY A 136 8.07 -16.72 -19.40
N SER A 137 8.76 -17.03 -18.31
CA SER A 137 8.57 -16.35 -17.02
C SER A 137 9.88 -16.17 -16.25
N ALA A 138 10.01 -15.02 -15.56
CA ALA A 138 11.08 -14.80 -14.60
C ALA A 138 10.53 -14.90 -13.17
N GLU A 139 11.28 -15.57 -12.31
CA GLU A 139 10.96 -15.79 -10.90
C GLU A 139 12.11 -15.26 -10.04
N LEU A 140 11.80 -14.41 -9.06
CA LEU A 140 12.80 -13.90 -8.12
C LEU A 140 12.69 -14.62 -6.78
N LEU A 141 13.70 -15.41 -6.45
CA LEU A 141 13.86 -16.02 -5.13
C LEU A 141 14.71 -15.10 -4.26
N VAL A 142 14.21 -14.76 -3.06
CA VAL A 142 14.94 -13.98 -2.06
C VAL A 142 15.05 -14.72 -0.74
N LYS A 143 16.09 -14.39 0.01
CA LYS A 143 16.44 -15.05 1.29
C LYS A 143 15.36 -14.92 2.37
N ASP A 144 14.73 -13.75 2.48
CA ASP A 144 13.80 -13.42 3.57
C ASP A 144 12.65 -12.52 3.12
N MET A 145 11.62 -12.45 3.96
CA MET A 145 10.40 -11.72 3.65
C MET A 145 10.62 -10.19 3.67
N TRP A 146 11.58 -9.68 4.44
CA TRP A 146 11.94 -8.26 4.42
C TRP A 146 12.48 -7.84 3.05
N THR A 147 13.46 -8.58 2.52
CA THR A 147 14.00 -8.34 1.17
C THR A 147 12.89 -8.41 0.12
N LEU A 148 11.98 -9.38 0.26
CA LEU A 148 10.83 -9.51 -0.62
C LEU A 148 9.94 -8.27 -0.59
N LEU A 149 9.62 -7.77 0.60
CA LEU A 149 8.79 -6.58 0.80
C LEU A 149 9.45 -5.33 0.20
N ASP A 150 10.77 -5.19 0.35
CA ASP A 150 11.52 -4.07 -0.21
C ASP A 150 11.50 -4.08 -1.74
N VAL A 151 11.72 -5.25 -2.36
CA VAL A 151 11.53 -5.43 -3.82
C VAL A 151 10.10 -5.14 -4.23
N CYS A 152 9.10 -5.65 -3.49
CA CYS A 152 7.70 -5.41 -3.78
C CYS A 152 7.38 -3.91 -3.76
N LEU A 153 7.91 -3.16 -2.80
CA LEU A 153 7.72 -1.71 -2.72
C LEU A 153 8.47 -0.98 -3.84
N ALA A 154 9.68 -1.39 -4.16
CA ALA A 154 10.52 -0.77 -5.18
C ALA A 154 10.00 -0.96 -6.60
N THR A 155 9.30 -2.06 -6.87
CA THR A 155 8.68 -2.34 -8.18
C THR A 155 7.38 -1.56 -8.43
N ILE A 156 6.83 -0.89 -7.42
CA ILE A 156 5.63 -0.06 -7.59
C ILE A 156 6.04 1.31 -8.14
N PRO A 157 5.42 1.79 -9.23
CA PRO A 157 5.66 3.14 -9.72
C PRO A 157 5.37 4.17 -8.62
N MET A 158 6.34 5.02 -8.33
CA MET A 158 6.29 5.93 -7.17
C MET A 158 5.08 6.86 -7.25
N GLU A 159 4.76 7.29 -8.47
CA GLU A 159 3.63 8.13 -8.81
C GLU A 159 2.28 7.43 -8.58
N ARG A 160 2.24 6.13 -8.26
CA ARG A 160 1.04 5.40 -7.84
C ARG A 160 0.96 5.16 -6.33
N LEU A 161 2.04 5.33 -5.57
CA LEU A 161 2.00 5.18 -4.11
C LEU A 161 1.20 6.33 -3.49
N ARG A 162 0.21 6.00 -2.66
CA ARG A 162 -0.68 6.99 -2.02
C ARG A 162 -0.95 6.65 -0.57
N ILE A 163 -1.44 7.67 0.13
CA ILE A 163 -2.02 7.58 1.47
C ILE A 163 -3.45 8.11 1.36
N CYS A 164 -4.42 7.35 1.87
CA CYS A 164 -5.83 7.66 1.82
C CYS A 164 -6.10 8.94 2.62
N LYS A 165 -6.76 9.92 1.99
CA LYS A 165 -7.14 11.19 2.63
C LYS A 165 -8.34 11.10 3.57
N ALA A 166 -9.06 9.97 3.60
CA ALA A 166 -10.20 9.82 4.49
C ALA A 166 -9.70 9.75 5.95
N PRO A 167 -10.31 10.53 6.87
CA PRO A 167 -9.98 10.44 8.30
C PRO A 167 -10.28 9.02 8.79
N GLU A 168 -9.46 8.54 9.72
CA GLU A 168 -9.65 7.24 10.39
C GLU A 168 -9.69 6.03 9.45
N CYS A 169 -9.10 6.15 8.24
CA CYS A 169 -8.96 5.04 7.33
C CYS A 169 -8.11 3.93 7.98
N GLN A 170 -8.71 2.75 8.18
CA GLN A 170 -8.03 1.59 8.77
C GLN A 170 -6.86 1.08 7.93
N ASN A 171 -6.92 1.30 6.61
CA ASN A 171 -5.89 0.88 5.65
C ASN A 171 -5.46 2.10 4.81
N PRO A 172 -4.68 3.03 5.38
CA PRO A 172 -4.37 4.29 4.71
C PRO A 172 -3.42 4.12 3.53
N TYR A 173 -2.53 3.13 3.51
CA TYR A 173 -1.54 2.95 2.44
C TYR A 173 -2.16 2.21 1.25
N PHE A 174 -2.06 2.72 0.02
CA PHE A 174 -2.58 2.01 -1.16
C PHE A 174 -1.86 2.39 -2.46
N VAL A 175 -1.89 1.50 -3.45
CA VAL A 175 -1.43 1.75 -4.81
C VAL A 175 -2.61 2.20 -5.67
N ALA A 176 -2.49 3.38 -6.26
CA ALA A 176 -3.51 3.96 -7.10
C ALA A 176 -3.65 3.21 -8.44
N HIS A 177 -4.89 2.90 -8.83
CA HIS A 177 -5.21 2.37 -10.16
C HIS A 177 -5.10 3.45 -11.24
N HIS A 178 -5.33 4.71 -10.89
CA HIS A 178 -5.17 5.86 -11.77
C HIS A 178 -4.59 7.06 -11.01
N MET A 179 -3.87 7.94 -11.71
CA MET A 179 -3.10 9.04 -11.10
C MET A 179 -3.92 10.00 -10.23
N LYS A 180 -5.19 10.20 -10.57
CA LYS A 180 -6.14 11.06 -9.84
C LYS A 180 -6.74 10.42 -8.58
N GLN A 181 -6.42 9.16 -8.27
CA GLN A 181 -7.00 8.47 -7.11
C GLN A 181 -6.37 9.01 -5.81
N THR A 182 -7.20 9.57 -4.94
CA THR A 182 -6.77 10.15 -3.65
C THR A 182 -7.21 9.35 -2.44
N LEU A 183 -7.98 8.28 -2.65
CA LEU A 183 -8.59 7.46 -1.60
C LEU A 183 -8.43 5.98 -1.92
N CYS A 184 -8.31 5.17 -0.88
CA CYS A 184 -8.28 3.72 -1.03
C CYS A 184 -9.65 3.19 -1.51
N ASN A 185 -9.69 1.92 -1.90
CA ASN A 185 -10.91 1.30 -2.43
C ASN A 185 -11.97 0.94 -1.39
N ALA A 186 -11.72 1.19 -0.10
CA ALA A 186 -12.66 0.87 0.96
C ALA A 186 -13.98 1.65 0.80
N VAL A 187 -15.11 0.95 0.98
CA VAL A 187 -16.46 1.51 0.83
C VAL A 187 -16.67 2.71 1.74
N VAL A 188 -16.18 2.64 2.98
CA VAL A 188 -16.28 3.72 3.98
C VAL A 188 -15.57 5.00 3.50
N CYS A 189 -14.38 4.89 2.91
CA CYS A 189 -13.61 6.04 2.41
C CYS A 189 -14.26 6.65 1.18
N LYS A 190 -14.81 5.83 0.27
CA LYS A 190 -15.58 6.30 -0.89
C LYS A 190 -16.82 7.08 -0.45
N ARG A 191 -17.60 6.54 0.49
CA ARG A 191 -18.80 7.20 1.03
C ARG A 191 -18.47 8.52 1.72
N TRP A 192 -17.42 8.54 2.54
CA TRP A 192 -16.93 9.77 3.17
C TRP A 192 -16.65 10.86 2.14
N ASN A 193 -15.96 10.53 1.05
CA ASN A 193 -15.63 11.52 0.02
C ASN A 193 -16.83 12.01 -0.77
N ILE A 194 -17.80 11.13 -1.04
CA ILE A 194 -19.07 11.54 -1.66
C ILE A 194 -19.76 12.57 -0.77
N ASN A 195 -19.83 12.33 0.54
CA ASN A 195 -20.45 13.27 1.48
C ASN A 195 -19.68 14.59 1.55
N ARG A 196 -18.34 14.54 1.62
CA ARG A 196 -17.48 15.73 1.60
C ARG A 196 -17.71 16.57 0.34
N LEU A 197 -17.70 15.95 -0.84
CA LEU A 197 -17.91 16.65 -2.12
C LEU A 197 -19.32 17.24 -2.23
N LYS A 198 -20.34 16.55 -1.71
CA LYS A 198 -21.71 17.09 -1.65
C LYS A 198 -21.79 18.32 -0.76
N LEU A 199 -21.12 18.29 0.39
CA LEU A 199 -21.07 19.44 1.31
C LEU A 199 -20.31 20.61 0.66
N GLU A 200 -19.14 20.37 0.07
CA GLU A 200 -18.37 21.39 -0.66
C GLU A 200 -19.15 22.01 -1.82
N TYR A 201 -19.91 21.19 -2.55
CA TYR A 201 -20.81 21.67 -3.60
C TYR A 201 -21.93 22.54 -3.02
N TRP A 202 -22.60 22.08 -1.96
CA TRP A 202 -23.65 22.84 -1.30
C TRP A 202 -23.12 24.19 -0.79
N ASP A 203 -21.99 24.20 -0.09
CA ASP A 203 -21.41 25.42 0.46
C ASP A 203 -21.04 26.45 -0.62
N ARG A 204 -20.58 25.98 -1.79
CA ARG A 204 -20.29 26.84 -2.94
C ARG A 204 -21.54 27.39 -3.63
N GLU A 205 -22.56 26.56 -3.82
CA GLU A 205 -23.72 26.91 -4.65
C GLU A 205 -24.96 27.35 -3.84
N LYS A 206 -24.92 27.31 -2.50
CA LYS A 206 -26.11 27.54 -1.66
C LYS A 206 -26.81 28.86 -1.98
N ASP A 207 -26.08 29.95 -2.19
CA ASP A 207 -26.69 31.27 -2.39
C ASP A 207 -27.36 31.36 -3.76
N THR A 208 -26.74 30.79 -4.79
CA THR A 208 -27.33 30.62 -6.12
C THR A 208 -28.61 29.77 -6.05
N ILE A 209 -28.53 28.60 -5.41
CA ILE A 209 -29.68 27.70 -5.26
C ILE A 209 -30.81 28.35 -4.46
N LEU A 210 -30.49 29.07 -3.38
CA LEU A 210 -31.48 29.76 -2.55
C LEU A 210 -32.12 30.92 -3.29
N SER A 211 -31.35 31.73 -4.00
CA SER A 211 -31.88 32.85 -4.79
C SER A 211 -32.78 32.38 -5.94
N GLU A 212 -32.40 31.31 -6.65
CA GLU A 212 -33.25 30.69 -7.67
C GLU A 212 -34.55 30.13 -7.10
N ARG A 213 -34.50 29.47 -5.93
CA ARG A 213 -35.70 28.98 -5.22
C ARG A 213 -36.60 30.13 -4.79
N GLN A 214 -36.03 31.23 -4.32
CA GLN A 214 -36.80 32.43 -3.99
C GLN A 214 -37.46 33.05 -5.22
N ARG A 215 -36.74 33.14 -6.35
CA ARG A 215 -37.28 33.65 -7.61
C ARG A 215 -38.45 32.80 -8.11
N LYS A 216 -38.29 31.47 -8.16
CA LYS A 216 -39.38 30.54 -8.55
C LYS A 216 -40.62 30.68 -7.68
N ARG A 217 -40.46 30.82 -6.36
CA ARG A 217 -41.58 31.04 -5.44
C ARG A 217 -42.31 32.36 -5.68
N LYS A 218 -41.62 33.41 -6.14
CA LYS A 218 -42.25 34.68 -6.52
C LYS A 218 -43.03 34.55 -7.82
N GLU A 219 -42.44 33.86 -8.81
CA GLU A 219 -43.09 33.58 -10.09
C GLU A 219 -44.37 32.75 -9.90
N GLU A 220 -44.33 31.67 -9.11
CA GLU A 220 -45.49 30.82 -8.80
C GLU A 220 -46.63 31.58 -8.11
N LYS A 221 -46.31 32.53 -7.23
CA LYS A 221 -47.32 33.37 -6.55
C LYS A 221 -47.99 34.37 -7.50
N ASN A 222 -47.30 34.78 -8.56
CA ASN A 222 -47.81 35.73 -9.55
C ASN A 222 -48.64 35.06 -10.64
N VAL A 223 -48.74 33.72 -10.69
CA VAL A 223 -49.62 33.02 -11.63
C VAL A 223 -51.07 33.25 -11.21
N PRO A 224 -51.89 33.95 -12.01
CA PRO A 224 -53.28 34.23 -11.66
C PRO A 224 -54.04 32.91 -11.51
N LYS A 225 -54.69 32.71 -10.34
CA LYS A 225 -55.59 31.58 -10.13
C LYS A 225 -56.72 31.68 -11.15
N LYS A 226 -56.77 30.77 -12.13
CA LYS A 226 -57.93 30.65 -13.02
C LYS A 226 -59.18 30.53 -12.16
N ALA A 227 -60.07 31.52 -12.28
CA ALA A 227 -61.39 31.46 -11.66
C ALA A 227 -62.09 30.21 -12.19
N ARG A 228 -62.52 29.34 -11.27
CA ARG A 228 -63.36 28.19 -11.54
C ARG A 228 -64.80 28.64 -11.65
#